data_AF-A0A9D0N7N4-F1
#
_entry.id   AF-A0A9D0N7N4-F1
#
_cell.length_a   1.000
_cell.length_b   1.000
_cell.length_c   1.000
_cell.angle_alpha   90.00
_cell.angle_beta   90.00
_cell.angle_gamma   90.00
#
_symmetry.space_group_name_H-M   'P 1'
#
loop_
_entity.id
_entity.type
_entity.pdbx_description
1 polymer ?
#
loop_
_entity_poly.entity_id
_entity_poly.type
_entity_poly.pdbx_seq_one_letter_code
_entity_poly.pdbx_strand_id
1 'polypeptide(L)'
;MTQQQHVLVESQLSIPRRGIIKDITAEGIILVTDQQLPDITSHCHFLRTSAASLPELSAGDEVLYLAASDDETPGCVMGLVQPYQKRRSALTEKTDHKGNLPSTTILEDEVVRIRADKGLIIECGKGSLIINEEGKLQLKGTELLSRAQGMNRIKGAGVNIN
;
A
#
# COMPACT_ATOMS: atom_id res chain seq x y z
N MET A 1 26.90 43.03 37.05
CA MET A 1 25.54 43.01 36.45
C MET A 1 25.74 43.06 34.94
N THR A 2 25.48 42.07 34.11
CA THR A 2 24.81 40.77 34.24
C THR A 2 25.30 39.99 33.03
N GLN A 3 26.04 38.89 33.22
CA GLN A 3 26.49 38.02 32.14
C GLN A 3 25.30 37.21 31.66
N GLN A 4 24.86 37.43 30.42
CA GLN A 4 23.90 36.56 29.75
C GLN A 4 24.60 35.24 29.39
N GLN A 5 24.38 34.22 30.21
CA GLN A 5 24.59 32.83 29.83
C GLN A 5 23.44 32.41 28.90
N HIS A 6 23.68 32.47 27.59
CA HIS A 6 22.92 31.66 26.64
C HIS A 6 23.39 30.21 26.82
N VAL A 7 22.68 29.45 27.65
CA VAL A 7 22.77 27.99 27.67
C VAL A 7 22.12 27.51 26.37
N LEU A 8 22.94 27.24 25.37
CA LEU A 8 22.54 26.49 24.19
C LEU A 8 22.32 25.05 24.70
N VAL A 9 21.07 24.69 24.97
CA VAL A 9 20.69 23.29 25.09
C VAL A 9 20.91 22.71 23.70
N GLU A 10 22.03 22.02 23.50
CA GLU A 10 22.23 21.14 22.36
C GLU A 10 21.12 20.09 22.42
N SER A 11 20.00 20.38 21.78
CA SER A 11 19.04 19.34 21.43
C SER A 11 19.83 18.36 20.59
N GLN A 12 20.10 17.17 21.12
CA GLN A 12 20.61 16.05 20.33
C GLN A 12 19.54 15.71 19.30
N LEU A 13 19.55 16.40 18.17
CA LEU A 13 18.65 16.07 17.06
C LEU A 13 19.08 14.71 16.56
N SER A 14 18.24 13.71 16.74
CA SER A 14 18.40 12.41 16.11
C SER A 14 18.32 12.62 14.60
N ILE A 15 19.48 12.53 13.92
CA ILE A 15 19.58 12.72 12.47
C ILE A 15 19.08 11.43 11.79
N PRO A 16 18.18 11.52 10.79
CA PRO A 16 17.79 10.36 9.99
C PRO A 16 19.01 9.73 9.30
N ARG A 17 19.15 8.41 9.45
CA ARG A 17 20.23 7.61 8.89
C ARG A 17 19.69 6.56 7.94
N ARG A 18 20.57 6.07 7.07
CA ARG A 18 20.30 4.91 6.22
C ARG A 18 20.82 3.65 6.89
N GLY A 19 20.05 2.59 6.79
CA GLY A 19 20.45 1.29 7.30
C GLY A 19 19.84 0.16 6.49
N ILE A 20 20.30 -1.05 6.76
CA ILE A 20 19.80 -2.27 6.15
C ILE A 20 19.09 -3.08 7.23
N ILE A 21 17.89 -3.59 6.94
CA ILE A 21 17.21 -4.51 7.85
C ILE A 21 18.03 -5.80 7.92
N LYS A 22 18.53 -6.12 9.11
CA LYS A 22 19.23 -7.37 9.38
C LYS A 22 18.25 -8.50 9.63
N ASP A 23 17.22 -8.23 10.45
CA ASP A 23 16.19 -9.20 10.79
C ASP A 23 14.97 -8.48 11.39
N ILE A 24 13.84 -9.18 11.50
CA ILE A 24 12.64 -8.73 12.18
C ILE A 24 12.25 -9.79 13.21
N THR A 25 12.22 -9.42 14.49
CA THR A 25 11.93 -10.37 15.56
C THR A 25 10.46 -10.80 15.56
N ALA A 26 10.13 -11.87 16.27
CA ALA A 26 8.75 -12.36 16.40
C ALA A 26 7.81 -11.33 17.06
N GLU A 27 8.36 -10.42 17.87
CA GLU A 27 7.66 -9.32 18.53
C GLU A 27 7.47 -8.11 17.61
N GLY A 28 8.00 -8.15 16.39
CA GLY A 28 7.91 -7.07 15.40
C GLY A 28 8.95 -5.95 15.56
N ILE A 29 10.02 -6.19 16.32
CA ILE A 29 11.16 -5.26 16.42
C ILE A 29 12.03 -5.43 15.17
N ILE A 30 12.34 -4.32 14.51
CA ILE A 30 13.18 -4.29 13.32
C ILE A 30 14.62 -4.05 13.74
N LEU A 31 15.51 -4.97 13.41
CA LEU A 31 16.95 -4.80 13.63
C LEU A 31 17.55 -4.13 12.40
N VAL A 32 18.06 -2.92 12.56
CA VAL A 32 18.65 -2.15 11.46
C VAL A 32 20.14 -1.98 11.69
N THR A 33 20.95 -2.43 10.74
CA THR A 33 22.40 -2.18 10.73
C THR A 33 22.69 -0.87 10.02
N ASP A 34 23.44 0.03 10.67
CA ASP A 34 23.81 1.33 10.10
C ASP A 34 24.70 1.12 8.85
N GLN A 35 24.37 1.82 7.76
CA GLN A 35 25.10 1.65 6.50
C GLN A 35 26.53 2.20 6.55
N GLN A 36 26.77 3.22 7.37
CA GLN A 36 28.10 3.83 7.54
C GLN A 36 28.89 3.16 8.67
N LEU A 37 28.21 2.54 9.63
CA LEU A 37 28.78 1.89 10.81
C LEU A 37 28.24 0.45 10.92
N PRO A 38 28.74 -0.51 10.12
CA PRO A 38 28.17 -1.86 10.03
C PRO A 38 28.18 -2.67 11.35
N ASP A 39 29.03 -2.27 12.30
CA ASP A 39 29.10 -2.90 13.62
C ASP A 39 27.97 -2.44 14.56
N ILE A 40 27.25 -1.38 14.18
CA ILE A 40 26.15 -0.82 14.98
C ILE A 40 24.82 -1.36 14.45
N THR A 41 24.10 -2.06 15.32
CA THR A 41 22.72 -2.49 15.07
C THR A 41 21.79 -1.75 16.03
N SER A 42 20.76 -1.10 15.49
CA SER A 42 19.73 -0.40 16.24
C SER A 42 18.44 -1.22 16.27
N HIS A 43 17.78 -1.24 17.42
CA HIS A 43 16.43 -1.78 17.56
C HIS A 43 15.44 -0.70 17.20
N CYS A 44 14.52 -0.98 16.27
CA CYS A 44 13.60 0.01 15.76
C CYS A 44 12.17 -0.51 15.70
N HIS A 45 11.23 0.37 16.02
CA HIS A 45 9.83 0.20 15.63
C HIS A 45 9.58 0.76 14.23
N PHE A 46 8.40 0.49 13.67
CA PHE A 46 7.99 1.04 12.39
C PHE A 46 7.06 2.25 12.56
N LEU A 47 7.35 3.35 11.85
CA LEU A 47 6.47 4.51 11.75
C LEU A 47 5.30 4.21 10.84
N ARG A 48 4.13 3.93 11.43
CA ARG A 48 2.90 3.78 10.66
C ARG A 48 2.30 5.14 10.29
N THR A 49 2.42 5.53 9.02
CA THR A 49 1.93 6.83 8.52
C THR A 49 0.45 6.84 8.10
N SER A 50 -0.19 5.68 7.91
CA SER A 50 -1.62 5.58 7.57
C SER A 50 -2.26 4.28 8.08
N ALA A 51 -3.60 4.16 7.98
CA ALA A 51 -4.33 2.92 8.30
C ALA A 51 -4.32 1.87 7.15
N ALA A 52 -3.51 2.10 6.13
CA ALA A 52 -3.29 1.21 4.99
C ALA A 52 -2.63 -0.13 5.41
N SER A 53 -2.35 -1.00 4.44
CA SER A 53 -1.47 -2.13 4.64
C SER A 53 -0.09 -1.59 5.01
N LEU A 54 0.53 -2.22 6.01
CA LEU A 54 1.92 -1.94 6.33
C LEU A 54 2.77 -2.35 5.12
N PRO A 55 3.83 -1.60 4.78
CA PRO A 55 4.79 -2.08 3.80
C PRO A 55 5.36 -3.43 4.28
N GLU A 56 5.49 -4.37 3.36
CA GLU A 56 6.15 -5.64 3.64
C GLU A 56 7.66 -5.37 3.73
N LEU A 57 8.19 -5.42 4.95
CA LEU A 57 9.61 -5.23 5.23
C LEU A 57 10.27 -6.61 5.35
N SER A 58 11.45 -6.75 4.77
CA SER A 58 12.25 -7.98 4.78
C SER A 58 13.70 -7.70 5.13
N ALA A 59 14.40 -8.73 5.62
CA ALA A 59 15.85 -8.66 5.77
C ALA A 59 16.52 -8.37 4.42
N GLY A 60 17.46 -7.43 4.41
CA GLY A 60 18.14 -6.92 3.22
C GLY A 60 17.57 -5.61 2.66
N ASP A 61 16.40 -5.17 3.12
CA ASP A 61 15.82 -3.90 2.66
C ASP A 61 16.61 -2.68 3.15
N GLU A 62 16.83 -1.71 2.26
CA GLU A 62 17.37 -0.40 2.62
C GLU A 62 16.26 0.49 3.20
N VAL A 63 16.51 1.06 4.38
CA VAL A 63 15.55 1.87 5.13
C VAL A 63 16.14 3.18 5.59
N LEU A 64 15.27 4.18 5.75
CA LEU A 64 15.56 5.39 6.50
C LEU A 64 15.06 5.21 7.92
N TYR A 65 15.92 5.41 8.91
CA TYR A 65 15.59 5.23 10.32
C TYR A 65 16.18 6.32 11.20
N LEU A 66 15.56 6.55 12.35
CA LEU A 66 16.15 7.28 13.46
C LEU A 66 16.74 6.29 14.44
N ALA A 67 18.01 6.47 14.79
CA ALA A 67 18.62 5.75 15.89
C ALA A 67 17.92 6.13 17.21
N ALA A 68 17.95 5.20 18.15
CA ALA A 68 17.52 5.42 19.53
C ALA A 68 18.29 6.63 20.12
N SER A 69 17.57 7.51 20.82
CA SER A 69 18.19 8.64 21.51
C SER A 69 18.79 8.22 22.86
N ASP A 70 18.26 7.15 23.45
CA ASP A 70 18.69 6.51 24.69
C ASP A 70 18.41 5.00 24.62
N ASP A 71 18.91 4.23 25.60
CA ASP A 71 18.73 2.77 25.62
C ASP A 71 17.28 2.33 25.93
N GLU A 72 16.43 3.24 26.43
CA GLU A 72 15.04 2.92 26.82
C GLU A 72 14.05 3.09 25.67
N THR A 73 14.38 3.91 24.67
CA THR A 73 13.51 4.21 23.52
C THR A 73 14.06 3.59 22.24
N PRO A 74 13.42 2.53 21.70
CA PRO A 74 13.85 1.99 20.42
C PRO A 74 13.75 3.07 19.33
N GLY A 75 14.67 2.98 18.36
CA GLY A 75 14.66 3.82 17.19
C GLY A 75 13.39 3.63 16.34
N CYS A 76 13.33 4.32 15.22
CA CYS A 76 12.14 4.32 14.39
C CYS A 76 12.48 4.25 12.91
N VAL A 77 12.07 3.19 12.24
CA VAL A 77 12.07 3.07 10.79
C VAL A 77 10.97 3.96 10.22
N MET A 78 11.35 4.92 9.39
CA MET A 78 10.43 5.86 8.76
C MET A 78 9.86 5.33 7.44
N GLY A 79 10.61 4.48 6.74
CA GLY A 79 10.20 3.87 5.48
C GLY A 79 11.35 3.23 4.71
N LEU A 80 11.00 2.56 3.60
CA LEU A 80 11.95 2.00 2.63
C LEU A 80 12.61 3.12 1.82
N VAL A 81 13.89 2.95 1.52
CA VAL A 81 14.62 3.81 0.58
C VAL A 81 14.64 3.12 -0.76
N GLN A 82 13.96 3.71 -1.74
CA GLN A 82 13.90 3.19 -3.10
C GLN A 82 14.10 4.33 -4.10
N PRO A 83 14.65 4.06 -5.30
CA PRO A 83 14.64 5.03 -6.37
C PRO A 83 13.22 5.53 -6.61
N TYR A 84 13.06 6.84 -6.78
CA TYR A 84 11.76 7.41 -7.11
C TYR A 84 11.26 6.83 -8.42
N GLN A 85 10.28 5.94 -8.33
CA GLN A 85 9.57 5.43 -9.49
C GLN A 85 8.43 6.41 -9.79
N LYS A 86 8.64 7.28 -10.78
CA LYS A 86 7.55 8.07 -11.36
C LYS A 86 6.51 7.06 -11.83
N ARG A 87 5.32 7.07 -11.23
CA ARG A 87 4.21 6.18 -11.62
C ARG A 87 4.05 6.26 -13.13
N ARG A 88 4.53 5.23 -13.85
CA ARG A 88 4.08 4.97 -15.21
C ARG A 88 2.60 4.65 -15.09
N SER A 89 1.79 5.26 -15.94
CA SER A 89 0.34 5.11 -15.97
C SER A 89 -0.06 3.66 -15.75
N ALA A 90 -1.11 3.46 -14.93
CA ALA A 90 -1.58 2.23 -14.33
C ALA A 90 -2.07 1.15 -15.31
N LEU A 91 -1.19 0.69 -16.19
CA LEU A 91 -1.32 -0.58 -16.89
C LEU A 91 -0.05 -1.35 -16.60
N THR A 92 -0.17 -2.41 -15.79
CA THR A 92 0.74 -3.58 -15.66
C THR A 92 1.21 -3.94 -14.25
N GLU A 93 0.84 -3.26 -13.17
CA GLU A 93 1.25 -3.73 -11.83
C GLU A 93 0.06 -3.91 -10.88
N LYS A 94 -0.33 -5.20 -10.84
CA LYS A 94 -0.88 -5.98 -9.74
C LYS A 94 -1.45 -5.19 -8.55
N THR A 95 -2.74 -5.40 -8.36
CA THR A 95 -3.49 -5.36 -7.10
C THR A 95 -2.62 -5.34 -5.84
N ASP A 96 -2.58 -4.20 -5.16
CA ASP A 96 -2.76 -4.15 -3.71
C ASP A 96 -3.40 -2.81 -3.31
N HIS A 97 -4.66 -2.91 -2.88
CA HIS A 97 -5.45 -1.77 -2.43
C HIS A 97 -5.26 -1.61 -0.92
N LYS A 98 -4.66 -0.51 -0.47
CA LYS A 98 -5.18 0.17 0.73
C LYS A 98 -4.75 1.63 0.81
N GLY A 99 -5.68 2.51 0.47
CA GLY A 99 -5.57 3.95 0.68
C GLY A 99 -6.95 4.55 0.44
N ASN A 100 -7.65 4.87 1.52
CA ASN A 100 -9.06 5.28 1.53
C ASN A 100 -9.25 6.74 1.05
N LEU A 101 -8.71 7.06 -0.12
CA LEU A 101 -9.18 8.16 -0.94
C LEU A 101 -9.97 7.55 -2.10
N PRO A 102 -11.14 8.10 -2.47
CA PRO A 102 -11.79 7.72 -3.72
C PRO A 102 -10.82 8.04 -4.86
N SER A 103 -10.07 7.03 -5.28
CA SER A 103 -9.13 7.14 -6.39
C SER A 103 -9.95 6.97 -7.65
N THR A 104 -10.57 8.06 -8.09
CA THR A 104 -11.21 8.11 -9.40
C THR A 104 -10.11 7.95 -10.44
N THR A 105 -9.98 6.74 -10.99
CA THR A 105 -9.08 6.48 -12.12
C THR A 105 -9.90 6.71 -13.39
N ILE A 106 -9.62 7.81 -14.08
CA ILE A 106 -10.21 8.09 -15.39
C ILE A 106 -9.30 7.43 -16.43
N LEU A 107 -9.85 6.48 -17.19
CA LEU A 107 -9.20 5.88 -18.35
C LEU A 107 -9.82 6.52 -19.59
N GLU A 108 -9.03 7.29 -20.32
CA GLU A 108 -9.40 7.84 -21.63
C GLU A 108 -8.74 7.01 -22.72
N ASP A 109 -9.28 5.82 -22.96
CA ASP A 109 -8.81 4.91 -23.99
C ASP A 109 -9.94 4.60 -24.98
N GLU A 110 -9.59 4.36 -26.23
CA GLU A 110 -10.55 3.87 -27.24
C GLU A 110 -11.10 2.48 -26.87
N VAL A 111 -10.29 1.63 -26.21
CA VAL A 111 -10.68 0.29 -25.74
C VAL A 111 -9.95 -0.08 -24.44
N VAL A 112 -10.69 -0.45 -23.39
CA VAL A 112 -10.16 -1.00 -22.13
C VAL A 112 -10.39 -2.52 -22.06
N ARG A 113 -9.33 -3.31 -21.84
CA ARG A 113 -9.41 -4.77 -21.68
C ARG A 113 -8.96 -5.21 -20.29
N ILE A 114 -9.88 -5.82 -19.53
CA ILE A 114 -9.60 -6.40 -18.20
C ILE A 114 -9.60 -7.93 -18.32
N ARG A 115 -8.52 -8.60 -17.88
CA ARG A 115 -8.38 -10.06 -17.88
C ARG A 115 -8.03 -10.55 -16.49
N ALA A 116 -8.65 -11.64 -16.06
CA ALA A 116 -8.33 -12.36 -14.84
C ALA A 116 -8.36 -13.88 -15.11
N ASP A 117 -7.50 -14.64 -14.44
CA ASP A 117 -7.38 -16.08 -14.70
C ASP A 117 -8.44 -16.92 -13.97
N LYS A 118 -8.81 -16.50 -12.75
CA LYS A 118 -9.79 -17.24 -11.91
C LYS A 118 -11.17 -16.59 -11.85
N GLY A 119 -11.21 -15.26 -11.94
CA GLY A 119 -12.46 -14.52 -11.93
C GLY A 119 -12.25 -13.02 -11.77
N LEU A 120 -13.26 -12.25 -12.15
CA LEU A 120 -13.33 -10.80 -12.02
C LEU A 120 -14.61 -10.43 -11.27
N ILE A 121 -14.46 -9.64 -10.20
CA ILE A 121 -15.52 -9.22 -9.29
C ILE A 121 -15.54 -7.68 -9.24
N ILE A 122 -16.71 -7.07 -9.46
CA ILE A 122 -16.95 -5.64 -9.29
C ILE A 122 -18.08 -5.48 -8.26
N GLU A 123 -17.79 -4.84 -7.13
CA GLU A 123 -18.72 -4.72 -6.00
C GLU A 123 -18.97 -3.26 -5.60
N CYS A 124 -20.22 -2.95 -5.26
CA CYS A 124 -20.62 -1.66 -4.71
C CYS A 124 -21.84 -1.84 -3.81
N GLY A 125 -21.64 -1.76 -2.49
CA GLY A 125 -22.70 -1.96 -1.51
C GLY A 125 -23.33 -3.36 -1.63
N LYS A 126 -24.63 -3.43 -1.95
CA LYS A 126 -25.37 -4.70 -2.14
C LYS A 126 -25.30 -5.24 -3.57
N GLY A 127 -24.65 -4.52 -4.49
CA GLY A 127 -24.52 -4.89 -5.88
C GLY A 127 -23.19 -5.59 -6.19
N SER A 128 -23.24 -6.61 -7.04
CA SER A 128 -22.04 -7.27 -7.56
C SER A 128 -22.20 -7.76 -9.01
N LEU A 129 -21.10 -7.69 -9.76
CA LEU A 129 -20.91 -8.32 -11.07
C LEU A 129 -19.72 -9.27 -10.97
N ILE A 130 -19.96 -10.56 -11.23
CA ILE A 130 -18.96 -11.61 -11.07
C ILE A 130 -18.87 -12.44 -12.35
N ILE A 131 -17.67 -12.61 -12.90
CA ILE A 131 -17.36 -13.64 -13.90
C ILE A 131 -16.31 -14.59 -13.33
N ASN A 132 -16.51 -15.89 -13.45
CA ASN A 132 -15.56 -16.92 -12.99
C ASN A 132 -14.79 -17.55 -14.16
N GLU A 133 -13.82 -18.41 -13.85
CA GLU A 133 -13.03 -19.17 -14.83
C GLU A 133 -13.86 -20.08 -15.76
N GLU A 134 -15.04 -20.50 -15.33
CA GLU A 134 -16.00 -21.28 -16.14
C GLU A 134 -16.77 -20.42 -17.16
N GLY A 135 -16.61 -19.09 -17.11
CA GLY A 135 -17.32 -18.13 -17.97
C GLY A 135 -18.73 -17.79 -17.50
N LYS A 136 -19.13 -18.19 -16.28
CA LYS A 136 -20.43 -17.84 -15.69
C LYS A 136 -20.44 -16.39 -15.23
N LEU A 137 -21.29 -15.58 -15.86
CA LEU A 137 -21.57 -14.20 -15.44
C LEU A 137 -22.76 -14.15 -14.47
N GLN A 138 -22.58 -13.50 -13.33
CA GLN A 138 -23.61 -13.28 -12.31
C GLN A 138 -23.75 -11.78 -12.04
N LEU A 139 -24.99 -11.29 -12.09
CA LEU A 139 -25.37 -9.92 -11.73
C LEU A 139 -26.29 -9.97 -10.52
N LYS A 140 -25.91 -9.31 -9.43
CA LYS A 140 -26.67 -9.22 -8.20
C LYS A 140 -26.85 -7.75 -7.81
N GLY A 141 -28.03 -7.40 -7.33
CA GLY A 141 -28.35 -6.07 -6.83
C GLY A 141 -29.78 -5.98 -6.36
N THR A 142 -30.16 -4.84 -5.78
CA THR A 142 -31.55 -4.56 -5.41
C THR A 142 -32.44 -4.41 -6.64
N GLU A 143 -31.92 -3.80 -7.70
CA GLU A 143 -32.60 -3.60 -8.98
C GLU A 143 -31.61 -3.79 -10.14
N LEU A 144 -32.09 -4.29 -11.28
CA LEU A 144 -31.33 -4.34 -12.53
C LEU A 144 -32.02 -3.47 -13.59
N LEU A 145 -31.40 -2.36 -13.96
CA LEU A 145 -31.88 -1.46 -15.00
C LEU A 145 -31.06 -1.65 -16.28
N SER A 146 -31.68 -2.24 -17.31
CA SER A 146 -31.08 -2.36 -18.63
C SER A 146 -31.75 -1.40 -19.61
N ARG A 147 -31.06 -0.31 -19.98
CA ARG A 147 -31.51 0.66 -21.00
C ARG A 147 -30.59 0.58 -22.21
N ALA A 148 -31.17 0.42 -23.39
CA ALA A 148 -30.47 0.50 -24.66
C ALA A 148 -31.23 1.43 -25.61
N GLN A 149 -30.50 2.17 -26.45
CA GLN A 149 -31.10 2.96 -27.55
C GLN A 149 -31.54 2.05 -28.71
N GLY A 150 -30.97 0.85 -28.79
CA GLY A 150 -31.34 -0.18 -29.76
C GLY A 150 -31.99 -1.39 -29.08
N MET A 151 -31.86 -2.57 -29.70
CA MET A 151 -32.44 -3.80 -29.19
C MET A 151 -31.51 -4.52 -28.20
N ASN A 152 -32.04 -4.85 -27.02
CA ASN A 152 -31.43 -5.80 -26.09
C ASN A 152 -31.69 -7.23 -26.57
N ARG A 153 -30.67 -7.91 -27.09
CA ARG A 153 -30.78 -9.31 -27.54
C ARG A 153 -30.30 -10.26 -26.46
N ILE A 154 -31.15 -11.20 -26.08
CA ILE A 154 -30.84 -12.28 -25.13
C ILE A 154 -31.04 -13.61 -25.85
N LYS A 155 -30.04 -14.49 -25.79
CA LYS A 155 -30.08 -15.84 -26.38
C LYS A 155 -29.58 -16.85 -25.36
N GLY A 156 -30.26 -18.00 -25.28
CA GLY A 156 -29.87 -19.09 -24.40
C GLY A 156 -30.79 -20.29 -24.60
N ALA A 157 -30.40 -21.45 -24.08
CA ALA A 157 -31.24 -22.65 -24.08
C ALA A 157 -32.55 -22.46 -23.29
N GLY A 158 -32.56 -21.52 -22.34
CA GLY A 158 -33.75 -21.06 -21.64
C GLY A 158 -33.57 -19.62 -21.16
N VAL A 159 -34.65 -18.85 -21.23
CA VAL A 159 -34.73 -17.50 -20.64
C VAL A 159 -35.93 -17.51 -19.71
N ASN A 160 -35.67 -17.37 -18.42
CA ASN A 160 -36.72 -17.28 -17.41
C ASN A 160 -36.77 -15.83 -16.90
N ILE A 161 -37.91 -15.18 -17.11
CA ILE A 161 -38.21 -13.84 -16.62
C ILE A 161 -39.46 -14.00 -15.76
N ASN A 162 -39.35 -13.63 -14.49
CA ASN A 162 -40.43 -13.68 -13.50
C ASN A 162 -40.71 -12.27 -13.02
#